data_AF-Q5JI06-F1
#
_entry.id   AF-Q5JI06-F1
#
_cell.length_a   1.000
_cell.length_b   1.000
_cell.length_c   1.000
_cell.angle_alpha   90.00
_cell.angle_beta   90.00
_cell.angle_gamma   90.00
#
_symmetry.space_group_name_H-M   'P 1'
#
loop_
_entity.id
_entity.type
_entity.pdbx_description
1 polymer ?
#
loop_
_entity_poly.entity_id
_entity_poly.type
_entity_poly.pdbx_seq_one_letter_code
_entity_poly.pdbx_strand_id
1 'polypeptide(L)'
;MSLSTDVVLDTSVLVKGILPPLRRKRDDVYYRQLSLHLKAKELLNNVQDGIFSLHEPVVALIETSTVLWRLSKSERIVNVGIEFLEAHSLFYFFLLKASPFRAGMQ
;
A
#
# COMPACT_ATOMS: atom_id res chain seq x y z
N MET A 1 -0.16 12.00 -24.00
CA MET A 1 0.16 11.86 -22.57
C MET A 1 -1.15 11.53 -21.87
N SER A 2 -1.29 10.33 -21.29
CA SER A 2 -2.43 10.08 -20.41
C SER A 2 -2.28 10.96 -19.18
N LEU A 3 -3.29 11.78 -18.88
CA LEU A 3 -3.34 12.54 -17.64
C LEU A 3 -3.53 11.53 -16.50
N SER A 4 -2.46 11.23 -15.76
CA SER A 4 -2.58 10.52 -14.49
C SER A 4 -3.16 11.47 -13.45
N THR A 5 -3.95 10.92 -12.52
CA THR A 5 -4.48 11.71 -11.40
C THR A 5 -3.51 11.60 -10.23
N ASP A 6 -3.04 12.74 -9.72
CA ASP A 6 -2.20 12.78 -8.52
C ASP A 6 -3.03 12.50 -7.26
N VAL A 7 -2.60 11.53 -6.46
CA VAL A 7 -3.30 11.11 -5.24
C VAL A 7 -2.36 10.90 -4.06
N VAL A 8 -2.92 11.13 -2.88
CA VAL A 8 -2.41 10.61 -1.61
C VAL A 8 -3.52 9.76 -1.01
N LEU A 9 -3.20 8.52 -0.67
CA LEU A 9 -4.09 7.56 -0.07
C LEU A 9 -3.84 7.52 1.44
N ASP A 10 -4.89 7.76 2.21
CA ASP A 10 -4.83 7.57 3.66
C ASP A 10 -4.35 6.16 4.02
N THR A 11 -3.60 6.02 5.12
CA THR A 11 -3.07 4.73 5.62
C THR A 11 -4.17 3.67 5.69
N SER A 12 -5.41 4.04 6.04
CA SER A 12 -6.50 3.07 6.11
C SER A 12 -6.93 2.53 4.74
N VAL A 13 -6.74 3.27 3.64
CA VAL A 13 -6.97 2.80 2.27
C VAL A 13 -5.88 1.80 1.89
N LEU A 14 -4.61 2.14 2.09
CA LEU A 14 -3.47 1.25 1.83
C LEU A 14 -3.64 -0.09 2.56
N VAL A 15 -3.86 -0.04 3.88
CA VAL A 15 -4.04 -1.23 4.72
C VAL A 15 -5.24 -2.06 4.25
N LYS A 16 -6.39 -1.44 3.99
CA LYS A 16 -7.58 -2.17 3.54
C LYS A 16 -7.42 -2.74 2.14
N GLY A 17 -6.64 -2.12 1.25
CA GLY A 17 -6.38 -2.67 -0.08
C GLY A 17 -5.46 -3.89 -0.04
N ILE A 18 -4.47 -3.88 0.85
CA ILE A 18 -3.49 -4.97 1.02
C ILE A 18 -4.05 -6.15 1.82
N LEU A 19 -4.69 -5.87 2.96
CA LEU A 19 -5.14 -6.89 3.91
C LEU A 19 -6.66 -7.11 3.80
N PRO A 20 -7.11 -8.30 3.35
CA PRO A 20 -8.53 -8.63 3.37
C PRO A 20 -9.07 -8.76 4.81
N PRO A 21 -10.40 -8.71 5.00
CA PRO A 21 -10.99 -8.84 6.34
C PRO A 21 -10.61 -10.17 7.01
N LEU A 22 -10.02 -10.08 8.20
CA LEU A 22 -9.59 -11.24 8.99
C LEU A 22 -10.73 -11.89 9.79
N ARG A 23 -11.90 -11.27 9.81
CA ARG A 23 -13.07 -11.74 10.55
C ARG A 23 -13.52 -13.11 10.01
N ARG A 24 -13.62 -14.11 10.89
CA ARG A 24 -14.06 -15.47 10.54
C ARG A 24 -15.57 -15.56 10.30
N LYS A 25 -16.38 -14.88 11.14
CA LYS A 25 -17.83 -14.90 11.05
C LYS A 25 -18.31 -14.12 9.83
N ARG A 26 -19.12 -14.74 8.97
CA ARG A 26 -19.68 -14.17 7.74
C ARG A 26 -21.01 -13.47 7.98
N ASP A 27 -20.97 -12.34 8.68
CA ASP A 27 -22.13 -11.50 8.94
C ASP A 27 -22.04 -10.16 8.19
N ASP A 28 -23.02 -9.29 8.37
CA ASP A 28 -23.09 -7.99 7.68
C ASP A 28 -21.85 -7.13 7.90
N VAL A 29 -21.22 -7.25 9.08
CA VAL A 29 -19.95 -6.58 9.38
C VAL A 29 -18.83 -7.11 8.48
N TYR A 30 -18.74 -8.43 8.30
CA TYR A 30 -17.79 -9.03 7.36
C TYR A 30 -18.02 -8.51 5.93
N TYR A 31 -19.27 -8.54 5.45
CA TYR A 31 -19.57 -8.12 4.08
C TYR A 31 -19.29 -6.62 3.85
N ARG A 32 -19.57 -5.78 4.85
CA ARG A 32 -19.19 -4.36 4.82
C ARG A 32 -17.68 -4.17 4.75
N GLN A 33 -16.91 -4.91 5.57
CA GLN A 33 -15.45 -4.87 5.54
C GLN A 33 -14.90 -5.36 4.20
N LEU A 34 -15.50 -6.43 3.64
CA LEU A 34 -15.11 -6.95 2.33
C LEU A 34 -15.37 -5.94 1.21
N SER A 35 -16.53 -5.28 1.22
CA SER A 35 -16.83 -4.21 0.26
C SER A 35 -15.80 -3.08 0.32
N LEU A 36 -15.39 -2.66 1.53
CA LEU A 36 -14.33 -1.66 1.70
C LEU A 36 -12.97 -2.15 1.22
N HIS A 37 -12.61 -3.40 1.48
CA HIS A 37 -11.38 -4.02 0.97
C HIS A 37 -11.36 -3.99 -0.56
N LEU A 38 -12.44 -4.40 -1.21
CA LEU A 38 -12.53 -4.44 -2.67
C LEU A 38 -12.39 -3.04 -3.29
N LYS A 39 -13.07 -2.03 -2.72
CA LYS A 39 -12.93 -0.63 -3.16
C LYS A 39 -11.51 -0.11 -2.98
N ALA A 40 -10.89 -0.37 -1.83
CA ALA A 40 -9.52 0.06 -1.58
C ALA A 40 -8.53 -0.65 -2.52
N LYS A 41 -8.73 -1.95 -2.76
CA LYS A 41 -7.92 -2.74 -3.68
C LYS A 41 -8.01 -2.21 -5.12
N GLU A 42 -9.19 -1.80 -5.57
CA GLU A 42 -9.36 -1.16 -6.87
C GLU A 42 -8.55 0.14 -6.99
N LEU A 43 -8.52 0.97 -5.94
CA LEU A 43 -7.67 2.17 -5.91
C LEU A 43 -6.17 1.81 -6.01
N LEU A 44 -5.72 0.73 -5.37
CA LEU A 44 -4.34 0.26 -5.50
C LEU A 44 -4.05 -0.26 -6.92
N ASN A 45 -5.00 -0.97 -7.54
CA ASN A 45 -4.85 -1.40 -8.93
C ASN A 45 -4.73 -0.19 -9.87
N ASN A 46 -5.52 0.88 -9.66
CA ASN A 46 -5.39 2.10 -10.46
C ASN A 46 -4.00 2.76 -10.33
N VAL A 47 -3.37 2.65 -9.15
CA VAL A 47 -1.97 3.06 -8.97
C VAL A 47 -1.02 2.15 -9.77
N GLN A 48 -1.22 0.83 -9.71
CA GLN A 48 -0.40 -0.14 -10.47
C GLN A 48 -0.52 0.04 -11.98
N ASP A 49 -1.72 0.35 -12.46
CA ASP A 49 -2.05 0.55 -13.87
C ASP A 49 -1.63 1.95 -14.38
N GLY A 50 -1.03 2.78 -13.53
CA GLY A 50 -0.57 4.13 -13.88
C GLY A 50 -1.69 5.14 -14.11
N ILE A 51 -2.94 4.80 -13.76
CA ILE A 51 -4.09 5.71 -13.76
C ILE A 51 -3.88 6.78 -12.68
N PHE A 52 -3.35 6.37 -11.52
CA PHE A 52 -3.02 7.25 -10.40
C PHE A 52 -1.52 7.36 -10.19
N SER A 53 -1.05 8.60 -9.99
CA SER A 53 0.31 8.90 -9.55
C SER A 53 0.30 9.08 -8.03
N LEU A 54 0.97 8.18 -7.31
CA LEU A 54 0.92 8.10 -5.86
C LEU A 54 2.03 8.95 -5.22
N HIS A 55 1.66 9.84 -4.30
CA HIS A 55 2.56 10.79 -3.62
C HIS A 55 2.61 10.58 -2.11
N GLU A 56 2.94 9.37 -1.66
CA GLU A 56 2.97 9.08 -0.22
C GLU A 56 4.21 9.64 0.49
N PRO A 57 4.05 10.35 1.62
CA PRO A 57 5.18 10.74 2.47
C PRO A 57 5.75 9.52 3.24
N VAL A 58 7.02 9.61 3.68
CA VAL A 58 7.71 8.53 4.44
C VAL A 58 6.92 8.01 5.63
N VAL A 59 6.19 8.90 6.32
CA VAL A 59 5.37 8.52 7.48
C VAL A 59 4.30 7.48 7.12
N ALA A 60 3.76 7.52 5.90
CA ALA A 60 2.76 6.55 5.45
C ALA A 60 3.33 5.12 5.34
N LEU A 61 4.62 4.96 5.00
CA LEU A 61 5.30 3.65 5.03
C LEU A 61 5.38 3.09 6.45
N ILE A 62 5.75 3.93 7.42
CA ILE A 62 5.88 3.56 8.83
C ILE A 62 4.50 3.18 9.39
N GLU A 63 3.48 4.00 9.14
CA GLU A 63 2.13 3.73 9.63
C GLU A 63 1.53 2.48 8.98
N THR A 64 1.65 2.34 7.65
CA THR A 64 1.12 1.19 6.91
C THR A 64 1.78 -0.10 7.39
N SER A 65 3.11 -0.15 7.47
CA SER A 65 3.84 -1.33 7.96
C SER A 65 3.46 -1.69 9.40
N THR A 66 3.38 -0.69 10.29
CA THR A 66 2.99 -0.88 11.69
C THR A 66 1.57 -1.43 11.83
N VAL A 67 0.62 -0.88 11.08
CA VAL A 67 -0.78 -1.33 11.13
C VAL A 67 -0.94 -2.72 10.52
N LEU A 68 -0.29 -3.01 9.39
CA LEU A 68 -0.29 -4.34 8.77
C LEU A 68 0.28 -5.39 9.72
N TRP A 69 1.41 -5.11 10.40
CA TRP A 69 1.97 -6.01 11.41
C TRP A 69 1.00 -6.24 12.56
N ARG A 70 0.42 -5.15 13.10
CA ARG A 70 -0.52 -5.24 14.22
C ARG A 70 -1.72 -6.12 13.91
N LEU A 71 -2.29 -6.00 12.71
CA LEU A 71 -3.50 -6.72 12.31
C LEU A 71 -3.21 -8.16 11.88
N SER A 72 -2.16 -8.39 11.08
CA SER A 72 -1.91 -9.69 10.45
C SER A 72 -0.95 -10.59 11.23
N LYS A 73 -0.07 -10.00 12.05
CA LYS A 73 1.09 -10.69 12.67
C LYS A 73 1.92 -11.46 11.65
N SER A 74 2.02 -10.94 10.43
CA SER A 74 2.67 -11.60 9.29
C SER A 74 3.66 -10.64 8.62
N GLU A 75 4.95 -10.97 8.71
CA GLU A 75 6.01 -10.22 8.00
C GLU A 75 5.78 -10.22 6.49
N ARG A 76 5.27 -11.33 5.94
CA ARG A 76 4.94 -11.42 4.51
C ARG A 76 3.96 -10.33 4.07
N ILE A 77 2.92 -10.07 4.87
CA ILE A 77 1.92 -9.03 4.56
C ILE A 77 2.54 -7.64 4.69
N VAL A 78 3.40 -7.43 5.69
CA VAL A 78 4.12 -6.17 5.88
C VAL A 78 5.01 -5.89 4.67
N ASN A 79 5.78 -6.88 4.21
CA ASN A 79 6.66 -6.77 3.06
C ASN A 79 5.89 -6.43 1.78
N VAL A 80 4.74 -7.08 1.54
CA VAL A 80 3.87 -6.74 0.40
C VAL A 80 3.45 -5.26 0.43
N GLY A 81 3.15 -4.71 1.61
CA GLY A 81 2.78 -3.30 1.73
C GLY A 81 3.94 -2.33 1.54
N ILE A 82 5.12 -2.68 2.07
CA ILE A 82 6.35 -1.91 1.87
C ILE A 82 6.75 -1.91 0.40
N GLU A 83 6.82 -3.09 -0.23
CA GLU A 83 7.17 -3.25 -1.64
C GLU A 83 6.21 -2.48 -2.56
N PHE A 84 4.91 -2.49 -2.26
CA PHE A 84 3.94 -1.69 -2.99
C PHE A 84 4.26 -0.20 -2.93
N LEU A 85 4.49 0.34 -1.73
CA LEU A 85 4.79 1.76 -1.56
C LEU A 85 6.13 2.13 -2.21
N GLU A 86 7.17 1.33 -2.03
CA GLU A 86 8.49 1.54 -2.64
C GLU A 86 8.43 1.52 -4.17
N ALA A 87 7.62 0.63 -4.76
CA ALA A 87 7.51 0.50 -6.20
C ALA A 87 6.66 1.60 -6.85
N HIS A 88 5.64 2.12 -6.14
CA HIS A 88 4.61 2.94 -6.76
C HIS A 88 4.51 4.38 -6.24
N SER A 89 5.01 4.70 -5.05
CA SER A 89 5.05 6.09 -4.59
C SER A 89 6.29 6.81 -5.13
N LEU A 90 6.05 7.97 -5.72
CA LEU A 90 7.08 8.81 -6.35
C LEU A 90 8.16 9.27 -5.36
N PHE A 91 7.83 9.35 -4.07
CA PHE A 91 8.77 9.79 -3.03
C PHE A 91 9.88 8.75 -2.77
N TYR A 92 9.53 7.46 -2.73
CA TYR A 92 10.51 6.39 -2.44
C TYR A 92 11.37 6.04 -3.64
N PHE A 93 10.84 6.19 -4.85
CA PHE A 93 11.62 6.03 -6.08
C PHE A 93 12.88 6.90 -6.07
N PHE A 94 12.77 8.14 -5.57
CA PHE A 94 13.88 9.07 -5.49
C PHE A 94 14.89 8.68 -4.38
N LEU A 95 14.41 8.29 -3.19
CA LEU A 95 15.27 7.86 -2.07
C LEU A 95 16.09 6.60 -2.39
N LEU A 96 15.48 5.62 -3.08
CA LEU A 96 16.16 4.37 -3.46
C LEU A 96 17.19 4.58 -4.58
N LYS A 97 16.97 5.54 -5.49
CA LYS A 97 17.98 5.91 -6.50
C LYS A 97 19.07 6.84 -5.98
N ALA A 98 18.78 7.69 -4.98
CA ALA A 98 19.75 8.61 -4.40
C ALA A 98 20.68 7.96 -3.36
N SER A 99 20.38 6.73 -2.92
CA SER A 99 21.21 6.00 -1.95
C SER A 99 22.31 5.19 -2.66
N PRO A 100 23.61 5.50 -2.48
CA PRO A 100 24.72 4.72 -3.08
C PRO A 100 24.88 3.31 -2.48
N PHE A 101 24.01 2.91 -1.54
CA PHE A 101 24.19 1.74 -0.69
C PHE A 101 23.94 0.39 -1.39
N ARG A 102 23.44 0.36 -2.64
CA ARG A 102 23.31 -0.88 -3.43
C ARG A 102 24.39 -1.08 -4.50
N ALA A 103 25.35 -0.17 -4.65
CA ALA A 103 26.46 -0.34 -5.59
C ALA A 103 27.60 -1.25 -5.08
N GLY A 104 27.47 -1.81 -3.87
CA GLY A 104 28.57 -2.50 -3.16
C GLY A 104 28.25 -3.90 -2.66
N MET A 105 27.34 -4.64 -3.28
CA MET A 105 27.21 -6.09 -3.05
C MET A 105 27.14 -6.80 -4.41
N GLN A 106 28.33 -7.04 -4.98
CA GLN A 106 28.61 -8.13 -5.92
C GLN A 106 29.57 -9.08 -5.22
#